data_AF-A0AAD5K1W4-F1
#
_entry.id   AF-A0AAD5K1W4-F1
#
_cell.length_a   1.000
_cell.length_b   1.000
_cell.length_c   1.000
_cell.angle_alpha   90.00
_cell.angle_beta   90.00
_cell.angle_gamma   90.00
#
_symmetry.space_group_name_H-M   'P 1'
#
loop_
_entity.id
_entity.type
_entity.pdbx_description
1 polymer ?
#
loop_
_entity_poly.entity_id
_entity_poly.type
_entity_poly.pdbx_seq_one_letter_code
_entity_poly.pdbx_strand_id
1 'polypeptide(L)'
;LGDLILIEGLPAGNFMQFAWNLLISVTFQFIGFMLTYLFHTTHAAKNGSRAGLGITLIQFGFYVRSRKYDDGEGGGSGGHGSEGDSVDIISYILMIFGWFIIIRSVADYIRVQRMEKIIATQPTAAEEMV
;
A
#
# COMPACT_ATOMS: atom_id res chain seq x y z
N LEU A 1 30.68 -12.19 -4.83
CA LEU A 1 29.65 -11.20 -5.21
C LEU A 1 28.35 -11.92 -5.63
N GLY A 2 27.93 -12.93 -4.85
CA GLY A 2 26.99 -13.96 -5.30
C GLY A 2 26.02 -14.46 -4.23
N ASP A 3 25.66 -13.61 -3.27
CA ASP A 3 24.84 -13.99 -2.10
C ASP A 3 23.67 -13.02 -1.83
N LEU A 4 23.24 -12.26 -2.85
CA LEU A 4 21.96 -11.57 -2.77
C LEU A 4 20.90 -12.58 -3.19
N ILE A 5 20.17 -13.08 -2.20
CA ILE A 5 19.05 -13.98 -2.40
C ILE A 5 17.98 -13.27 -3.27
N LEU A 6 18.05 -13.48 -4.59
CA LEU A 6 17.15 -12.85 -5.54
C LEU A 6 15.83 -13.61 -5.55
N ILE A 7 14.93 -13.29 -4.63
CA ILE A 7 13.54 -13.75 -4.70
C ILE A 7 12.84 -13.05 -5.87
N GLU A 8 12.49 -13.81 -6.91
CA GLU A 8 11.79 -13.34 -8.11
C GLU A 8 12.54 -12.26 -8.95
N GLY A 9 13.87 -12.17 -8.83
CA GLY A 9 14.70 -11.30 -9.67
C GLY A 9 14.94 -9.87 -9.15
N LEU A 10 14.37 -9.50 -7.99
CA LEU A 10 14.63 -8.23 -7.29
C LEU A 10 14.92 -8.51 -5.80
N PRO A 11 15.82 -7.76 -5.14
CA PRO A 11 16.04 -7.90 -3.69
C PRO A 11 14.78 -7.54 -2.90
N ALA A 12 14.50 -8.20 -1.75
CA ALA A 12 13.29 -7.87 -0.98
C ALA A 12 13.32 -6.46 -0.37
N GLY A 13 14.50 -5.89 -0.17
CA GLY A 13 14.69 -4.62 0.50
C GLY A 13 14.46 -4.70 2.01
N ASN A 14 14.58 -3.58 2.71
CA ASN A 14 14.38 -3.50 4.16
C ASN A 14 13.09 -2.73 4.50
N PHE A 15 12.69 -2.77 5.78
CA PHE A 15 11.50 -2.07 6.25
C PHE A 15 11.60 -0.55 6.04
N MET A 16 12.80 0.02 6.17
CA MET A 16 13.02 1.45 5.96
C MET A 16 12.76 1.86 4.50
N GLN A 17 13.12 1.03 3.51
CA GLN A 17 12.80 1.26 2.11
C GLN A 17 11.30 1.19 1.86
N PHE A 18 10.59 0.26 2.52
CA PHE A 18 9.13 0.23 2.48
C PHE A 18 8.55 1.55 3.02
N ALA A 19 8.97 1.97 4.22
CA ALA A 19 8.46 3.18 4.87
C ALA A 19 8.79 4.47 4.10
N TRP A 20 9.98 4.55 3.51
CA TRP A 20 10.40 5.71 2.72
C TRP A 20 9.61 5.81 1.40
N ASN A 21 9.42 4.70 0.68
CA ASN A 21 8.60 4.68 -0.53
C ASN A 21 7.12 4.92 -0.22
N LEU A 22 6.63 4.41 0.92
CA LEU A 22 5.30 4.72 1.45
C LEU A 22 5.13 6.23 1.69
N LEU A 23 6.10 6.86 2.37
CA LEU A 23 6.07 8.29 2.70
C LEU A 23 6.03 9.16 1.44
N ILE A 24 6.92 8.89 0.49
CA ILE A 24 6.94 9.60 -0.80
C ILE A 24 5.61 9.41 -1.53
N SER A 25 5.11 8.17 -1.62
CA SER A 25 3.85 7.88 -2.29
C SER A 25 2.66 8.61 -1.66
N VAL A 26 2.56 8.67 -0.34
CA VAL A 26 1.46 9.38 0.36
C VAL A 26 1.57 10.89 0.14
N THR A 27 2.78 11.44 0.16
CA THR A 27 3.02 12.90 0.07
C THR A 27 2.61 13.45 -1.30
N PHE A 28 2.96 12.72 -2.37
CA PHE A 28 2.66 13.12 -3.75
C PHE A 28 1.43 12.39 -4.33
N GLN A 29 0.62 11.76 -3.48
CA GLN A 29 -0.62 11.08 -3.84
C GLN A 29 -0.43 10.11 -5.04
N PHE A 30 -1.26 10.22 -6.08
CA PHE A 30 -1.19 9.35 -7.25
C PHE A 30 0.12 9.49 -8.04
N ILE A 31 0.65 10.71 -8.14
CA ILE A 31 1.92 10.98 -8.85
C ILE A 31 3.07 10.33 -8.07
N GLY A 32 3.07 10.44 -6.75
CA GLY A 32 4.03 9.78 -5.87
C GLY A 32 4.01 8.26 -5.99
N PHE A 33 2.81 7.69 -5.99
CA PHE A 33 2.61 6.27 -6.25
C PHE A 33 3.23 5.86 -7.57
N MET A 34 2.90 6.54 -8.67
CA MET A 34 3.45 6.23 -10.00
C MET A 34 4.98 6.31 -10.03
N LEU A 35 5.56 7.39 -9.52
CA LEU A 35 7.01 7.57 -9.54
C LEU A 35 7.73 6.46 -8.77
N THR A 36 7.31 6.21 -7.53
CA THR A 36 7.97 5.19 -6.70
C THR A 36 7.68 3.77 -7.17
N TYR A 37 6.48 3.51 -7.70
CA TYR A 37 6.10 2.19 -8.23
C TYR A 37 6.78 1.87 -9.55
N LEU A 38 7.00 2.85 -10.44
CA LEU A 38 7.68 2.61 -11.72
C LEU A 38 9.20 2.53 -11.56
N PHE A 39 9.77 3.28 -10.63
CA PHE A 39 11.23 3.25 -10.36
C PHE A 39 11.65 2.25 -9.28
N HIS A 40 10.78 1.33 -8.87
CA HIS A 40 11.12 0.37 -7.83
C HIS A 40 12.23 -0.59 -8.29
N THR A 41 13.18 -0.87 -7.40
CA THR A 41 14.23 -1.88 -7.58
C THR A 41 14.17 -2.98 -6.51
N THR A 42 13.23 -2.89 -5.56
CA THR A 42 13.06 -3.84 -4.46
C THR A 42 11.58 -4.18 -4.23
N HIS A 43 11.30 -5.35 -3.65
CA HIS A 43 9.92 -5.71 -3.28
C HIS A 43 9.35 -4.77 -2.20
N ALA A 44 10.20 -4.30 -1.27
CA ALA A 44 9.86 -3.29 -0.27
C ALA A 44 9.37 -1.99 -0.93
N ALA A 45 10.06 -1.51 -1.97
CA ALA A 45 9.68 -0.30 -2.68
C ALA A 45 8.32 -0.47 -3.40
N LYS A 46 8.16 -1.55 -4.18
CA LYS A 46 6.90 -1.87 -4.89
C LYS A 46 5.69 -1.94 -3.96
N ASN A 47 5.84 -2.66 -2.84
CA ASN A 47 4.78 -2.82 -1.87
C ASN A 47 4.56 -1.51 -1.08
N GLY A 48 5.63 -0.82 -0.66
CA GLY A 48 5.53 0.48 0.02
C GLY A 48 4.73 1.51 -0.78
N SER A 49 4.99 1.63 -2.08
CA SER A 49 4.23 2.49 -3.00
C SER A 49 2.76 2.07 -3.11
N ARG A 50 2.47 0.77 -3.23
CA ARG A 50 1.08 0.26 -3.27
C ARG A 50 0.31 0.57 -1.99
N ALA A 51 0.96 0.41 -0.82
CA ALA A 51 0.35 0.78 0.45
C ALA A 51 0.07 2.29 0.53
N GLY A 52 0.95 3.12 -0.03
CA GLY A 52 0.76 4.58 -0.11
C GLY A 52 -0.44 5.00 -0.96
N LEU A 53 -0.66 4.32 -2.09
CA LEU A 53 -1.89 4.47 -2.88
C LEU A 53 -3.14 4.12 -2.05
N GLY A 54 -3.10 3.01 -1.32
CA GLY A 54 -4.21 2.59 -0.45
C GLY A 54 -4.54 3.62 0.63
N ILE A 55 -3.53 4.21 1.28
CA ILE A 55 -3.72 5.31 2.24
C ILE A 55 -4.34 6.53 1.56
N THR A 56 -3.87 6.88 0.36
CA THR A 56 -4.41 8.01 -0.42
C THR A 56 -5.89 7.81 -0.75
N LEU A 57 -6.30 6.59 -1.11
CA LEU A 57 -7.70 6.25 -1.37
C LEU A 57 -8.57 6.37 -0.12
N ILE A 58 -8.07 5.94 1.04
CA ILE A 58 -8.76 6.09 2.31
C ILE A 58 -8.92 7.58 2.67
N GLN A 59 -7.84 8.36 2.54
CA GLN A 59 -7.87 9.81 2.78
C GLN A 59 -8.88 10.50 1.86
N PHE A 60 -8.91 10.11 0.58
CA PHE A 60 -9.87 10.63 -0.39
C PHE A 60 -11.32 10.24 -0.02
N GLY A 61 -11.56 8.99 0.41
CA GLY A 61 -12.87 8.55 0.89
C GLY A 61 -13.36 9.36 2.09
N PHE A 62 -12.50 9.61 3.07
CA PHE A 62 -12.84 10.48 4.20
C PHE A 62 -13.06 11.93 3.78
N TYR A 63 -12.28 12.44 2.84
CA TYR A 63 -12.43 13.79 2.32
C TYR A 63 -13.78 14.00 1.61
N VAL A 64 -14.18 13.06 0.76
CA VAL A 64 -15.49 13.07 0.08
C VAL A 64 -16.62 13.02 1.11
N ARG A 65 -16.51 12.14 2.11
CA ARG A 65 -17.47 12.02 3.21
C ARG A 65 -17.55 13.30 4.06
N SER A 66 -16.42 13.93 4.37
CA SER A 66 -16.34 15.15 5.20
C SER A 66 -17.02 16.33 4.52
N ARG A 67 -16.83 16.52 3.22
CA ARG A 67 -17.52 17.58 2.46
C ARG A 67 -19.04 17.45 2.52
N LYS A 68 -19.56 16.22 2.48
CA LYS A 68 -21.01 15.95 2.57
C LYS A 68 -21.59 16.40 3.91
N TYR A 69 -20.85 16.22 5.02
CA TYR A 69 -21.31 16.66 6.33
C TYR A 69 -21.34 18.20 6.44
N ASP A 70 -20.30 18.88 5.94
CA ASP A 70 -20.24 20.35 5.95
C ASP A 70 -21.35 20.99 5.10
N ASP A 71 -21.66 20.43 3.92
CA ASP A 71 -22.75 20.94 3.06
C ASP A 71 -24.15 20.73 3.68
N GLY A 72 -24.30 19.82 4.65
CA GLY A 72 -25.55 19.49 5.31
C GLY A 72 -25.99 20.45 6.43
N GLU A 73 -25.08 21.26 6.97
CA GLU A 73 -25.37 22.22 8.07
C GLU A 73 -25.69 23.64 7.57
N GLY A 74 -25.56 23.93 6.26
CA GLY A 74 -25.52 25.30 5.72
C GLY A 74 -26.77 25.89 5.05
N GLY A 75 -27.85 25.15 4.77
CA GLY A 75 -29.01 25.80 4.13
C GLY A 75 -30.18 24.90 3.75
N GLY A 76 -31.36 25.23 4.29
CA GLY A 76 -32.67 25.13 3.65
C GLY A 76 -33.17 23.73 3.24
N SER A 77 -34.32 23.34 3.77
CA SER A 77 -35.07 22.15 3.34
C SER A 77 -35.17 22.02 1.81
N GLY A 78 -34.69 20.92 1.24
CA GLY A 78 -34.96 20.64 -0.18
C GLY A 78 -34.13 19.51 -0.78
N GLY A 79 -34.62 18.28 -0.65
CA GLY A 79 -34.24 17.16 -1.52
C GLY A 79 -33.50 16.01 -0.82
N HIS A 80 -34.25 15.01 -0.36
CA HIS A 80 -33.74 13.63 -0.28
C HIS A 80 -33.49 13.14 -1.71
N GLY A 81 -32.36 13.53 -2.29
CA GLY A 81 -31.90 13.03 -3.58
C GLY A 81 -31.07 11.78 -3.40
N SER A 82 -31.26 10.80 -4.29
CA SER A 82 -30.46 9.58 -4.45
C SER A 82 -28.93 9.83 -4.51
N GLU A 83 -28.52 11.07 -4.74
CA GLU A 83 -27.14 11.53 -4.85
C GLU A 83 -26.39 11.52 -3.51
N GLY A 84 -27.06 11.87 -2.41
CA GLY A 84 -26.44 11.82 -1.08
C GLY A 84 -26.07 10.39 -0.66
N ASP A 85 -26.97 9.44 -0.92
CA ASP A 85 -26.74 8.02 -0.64
C ASP A 85 -25.64 7.43 -1.54
N SER A 86 -25.58 7.91 -2.80
CA SER A 86 -24.52 7.55 -3.74
C SER A 86 -23.13 7.98 -3.27
N VAL A 87 -23.00 9.19 -2.71
CA VAL A 87 -21.71 9.68 -2.18
C VAL A 87 -21.27 8.89 -0.95
N ASP A 88 -22.20 8.45 -0.11
CA ASP A 88 -21.90 7.61 1.06
C ASP A 88 -21.37 6.25 0.63
N ILE A 89 -22.10 5.56 -0.25
CA ILE A 89 -21.67 4.24 -0.73
C ILE A 89 -20.35 4.32 -1.47
N ILE A 90 -20.13 5.35 -2.30
CA ILE A 90 -18.85 5.57 -3.00
C ILE A 90 -17.71 5.77 -2.00
N SER A 91 -17.92 6.56 -0.94
CA SER A 91 -16.90 6.80 0.09
C SER A 91 -16.53 5.50 0.81
N TYR A 92 -17.52 4.70 1.22
CA TYR A 92 -17.29 3.41 1.88
C TYR A 92 -16.54 2.43 0.97
N ILE A 93 -16.93 2.33 -0.31
CA ILE A 93 -16.26 1.49 -1.29
C ILE A 93 -14.79 1.91 -1.42
N LEU A 94 -14.50 3.20 -1.57
CA LEU A 94 -13.13 3.71 -1.68
C LEU A 94 -12.28 3.36 -0.47
N MET A 95 -12.81 3.52 0.75
CA MET A 95 -12.10 3.18 1.99
C MET A 95 -11.82 1.67 2.09
N ILE A 96 -12.80 0.82 1.75
CA ILE A 96 -12.64 -0.64 1.74
C ILE A 96 -11.59 -1.07 0.71
N PHE A 97 -11.63 -0.51 -0.51
CA PHE A 97 -10.64 -0.79 -1.54
C PHE A 97 -9.24 -0.34 -1.12
N GLY A 98 -9.12 0.85 -0.51
CA GLY A 98 -7.84 1.34 0.00
C GLY A 98 -7.26 0.44 1.08
N TRP A 99 -8.10 -0.01 2.02
CA TRP A 99 -7.70 -0.95 3.06
C TRP A 99 -7.28 -2.32 2.50
N PHE A 100 -8.00 -2.83 1.50
CA PHE A 100 -7.63 -4.07 0.81
C PHE A 100 -6.26 -3.97 0.14
N ILE A 101 -5.97 -2.85 -0.52
CA ILE A 101 -4.67 -2.59 -1.14
C ILE A 101 -3.56 -2.56 -0.08
N ILE A 102 -3.79 -1.93 1.07
CA ILE A 102 -2.83 -1.90 2.19
C ILE A 102 -2.57 -3.31 2.71
N ILE A 103 -3.61 -4.08 3.03
CA ILE A 103 -3.46 -5.45 3.54
C ILE A 103 -2.66 -6.28 2.55
N ARG A 104 -3.05 -6.28 1.29
CA ARG A 104 -2.37 -7.06 0.26
C ARG A 104 -0.90 -6.67 0.14
N SER A 105 -0.62 -5.37 0.11
CA SER A 105 0.75 -4.86 0.03
C SER A 105 1.61 -5.31 1.22
N VAL A 106 1.10 -5.16 2.45
CA VAL A 106 1.81 -5.54 3.66
C VAL A 106 1.98 -7.06 3.75
N ALA A 107 0.95 -7.83 3.40
CA ALA A 107 1.01 -9.29 3.38
C ALA A 107 2.05 -9.80 2.37
N ASP A 108 2.08 -9.23 1.16
CA ASP A 108 3.06 -9.56 0.13
C ASP A 108 4.49 -9.25 0.62
N TYR A 109 4.70 -8.09 1.26
CA TYR A 109 6.00 -7.74 1.82
C TYR A 109 6.45 -8.70 2.94
N ILE A 110 5.57 -9.01 3.89
CA ILE A 110 5.87 -9.95 4.99
C ILE A 110 6.15 -11.35 4.44
N ARG A 111 5.38 -11.79 3.43
CA ARG A 111 5.57 -13.09 2.78
C ARG A 111 6.98 -13.21 2.20
N VAL A 112 7.42 -12.19 1.45
CA VAL A 112 8.77 -12.17 0.85
C VAL A 112 9.85 -12.23 1.94
N GLN A 113 9.72 -11.42 3.00
CA GLN A 113 10.67 -11.40 4.12
C GLN A 113 10.76 -12.73 4.87
N ARG A 114 9.63 -13.44 5.02
CA ARG A 114 9.62 -14.77 5.63
C ARG A 114 10.33 -15.80 4.75
N MET A 115 10.14 -15.72 3.44
CA MET A 115 10.81 -16.62 2.48
C MET A 115 12.33 -16.41 2.48
N GLU A 116 12.81 -15.17 2.57
CA GLU A 116 14.25 -14.87 2.69
C GLU A 116 14.88 -15.55 3.92
N LYS A 117 14.24 -15.40 5.09
CA LYS A 117 14.76 -15.96 6.35
C LYS A 117 14.82 -17.48 6.34
N ILE A 118 13.83 -18.13 5.74
CA ILE A 118 13.77 -19.61 5.68
C ILE A 118 14.92 -20.16 4.84
N ILE A 119 15.22 -19.52 3.70
CA ILE A 119 16.28 -20.00 2.80
C ILE A 119 17.66 -19.67 3.37
N ALA A 120 17.82 -18.51 4.02
CA ALA A 120 19.08 -18.11 4.66
C ALA A 120 19.49 -19.02 5.84
N THR A 121 18.57 -19.81 6.39
CA THR A 121 18.85 -20.73 7.52
C THR A 121 19.31 -22.12 7.04
N GLN A 122 19.49 -22.35 5.72
CA GLN A 122 19.93 -23.65 5.18
C GLN A 122 21.45 -23.89 5.01
N PRO A 123 22.44 -23.13 5.53
CA PRO A 123 23.84 -23.54 5.43
C PRO A 123 24.19 -24.55 6.55
N THR A 124 25.02 -25.55 6.23
CA THR A 124 25.60 -26.57 7.15
C THR A 124 24.75 -27.81 7.46
N ALA A 125 24.37 -28.58 6.43
CA ALA A 125 24.21 -30.04 6.58
C ALA A 125 24.91 -30.84 5.45
N ALA A 126 25.36 -30.18 4.39
CA ALA A 126 25.98 -30.83 3.24
C ALA A 126 27.53 -30.79 3.25
N GLU A 127 28.14 -29.97 4.09
CA GLU A 127 29.61 -29.74 4.08
C GLU A 127 30.36 -30.46 5.23
N GLU A 128 29.65 -31.16 6.14
CA GLU A 128 30.26 -32.05 7.14
C GLU A 128 30.39 -33.52 6.67
N MET A 129 30.16 -33.83 5.40
CA MET A 129 30.29 -35.18 4.84
C MET A 129 31.32 -35.32 3.69
N VAL A 130 32.27 -34.39 3.55
CA VAL A 130 33.42 -34.52 2.61
C VAL A 130 34.74 -34.36 3.33
#